data_AF-J9FUP8-F1
#
_entry.id   AF-J9FUP8-F1
#
_cell.length_a   1.000
_cell.length_b   1.000
_cell.length_c   1.000
_cell.angle_alpha   90.00
_cell.angle_beta   90.00
_cell.angle_gamma   90.00
#
_symmetry.space_group_name_H-M   'P 1'
#
loop_
_entity.id
_entity.type
_entity.pdbx_description
1 polymer ?
#
loop_
_entity_poly.entity_id
_entity_poly.type
_entity_poly.pdbx_seq_one_letter_code
_entity_poly.pdbx_strand_id
1 'polypeptide(L)' 'LADLNEQATERCSLIIEQMKQAEGVTETMKADNQMLWVQSMNSIRNRAEEIIRQEMIYC' A
#
# COMPACT_ATOMS: atom_id res chain seq x y z
N LEU A 1 1.15 -6.75 22.04
CA LEU A 1 0.76 -7.47 20.81
C LEU A 1 -0.18 -6.62 19.94
N ALA A 2 -1.22 -6.00 20.52
CA ALA A 2 -2.07 -5.06 19.80
C ALA A 2 -1.30 -3.85 19.21
N ASP A 3 -0.43 -3.21 20.00
CA ASP A 3 0.33 -2.01 19.55
C ASP A 3 1.22 -2.26 18.32
N LEU A 4 1.82 -3.45 18.23
CA LEU A 4 2.74 -3.78 17.15
C LEU A 4 1.99 -4.05 15.84
N ASN A 5 0.80 -4.64 15.95
CA ASN A 5 -0.08 -4.91 14.81
C ASN A 5 -0.78 -3.63 14.32
N GLU A 6 -1.11 -2.73 15.25
CA GLU A 6 -1.65 -1.41 14.95
C GLU A 6 -0.61 -0.53 14.24
N GLN A 7 0.63 -0.48 14.75
CA GLN A 7 1.74 0.21 14.08
C GLN A 7 2.04 -0.33 12.68
N ALA A 8 2.02 -1.66 12.51
CA ALA A 8 2.22 -2.27 11.19
C ALA A 8 1.09 -1.88 10.22
N THR A 9 -0.15 -1.83 10.71
CA THR A 9 -1.32 -1.43 9.90
C THR A 9 -1.23 0.05 9.49
N GLU A 10 -0.92 0.94 10.44
CA GLU A 10 -0.75 2.37 10.17
C GLU A 10 0.40 2.64 9.18
N ARG A 11 1.54 1.97 9.36
CA ARG A 11 2.66 2.05 8.40
C ARG A 11 2.25 1.54 7.03
N CYS A 12 1.50 0.44 6.96
CA CYS A 12 1.05 -0.12 5.69
C CYS A 12 0.16 0.88 4.95
N SER A 13 -0.79 1.50 5.66
CA SER A 13 -1.65 2.55 5.10
C SER A 13 -0.84 3.75 4.62
N LEU A 14 0.18 4.18 5.37
CA LEU A 14 1.05 5.29 4.98
C LEU A 14 1.84 4.99 3.70
N ILE A 15 2.48 3.81 3.62
CA ILE A 15 3.26 3.39 2.45
C ILE A 15 2.35 3.30 1.22
N ILE A 16 1.16 2.69 1.37
CA ILE A 16 0.19 2.59 0.27
C ILE A 16 -0.19 3.99 -0.25
N GLU A 17 -0.45 4.94 0.64
CA GLU A 17 -0.84 6.30 0.22
C GLU A 17 0.30 7.05 -0.46
N GLN A 18 1.53 6.93 0.04
CA GLN A 18 2.72 7.49 -0.61
C GLN A 18 2.93 6.91 -2.01
N MET A 19 2.79 5.59 -2.16
CA MET A 19 2.94 4.91 -3.44
C MET A 19 1.81 5.26 -4.41
N LYS A 20 0.57 5.38 -3.95
CA LYS A 20 -0.55 5.87 -4.77
C LYS A 20 -0.27 7.26 -5.33
N GLN A 21 0.25 8.17 -4.51
CA GLN A 21 0.61 9.51 -4.95
C GLN A 21 1.77 9.50 -5.95
N ALA A 22 2.81 8.69 -5.69
CA ALA A 22 3.96 8.56 -6.56
C ALA A 22 3.60 7.93 -7.93
N GLU A 23 2.69 6.96 -7.94
CA GLU A 23 2.26 6.24 -9.15
C GLU A 23 1.04 6.89 -9.84
N GLY A 24 0.50 7.98 -9.28
CA GLY A 24 -0.66 8.69 -9.85
C GLY A 24 -1.98 7.92 -9.78
N VAL A 25 -2.08 6.93 -8.88
CA VAL A 25 -3.27 6.09 -8.71
C VAL A 25 -4.34 6.88 -7.95
N THR A 26 -5.29 7.41 -8.71
CA THR A 26 -6.34 8.33 -8.24
C THR A 26 -7.73 7.72 -8.37
N GLU A 27 -8.71 8.26 -7.64
CA GLU A 27 -10.11 7.85 -7.81
C GLU A 27 -10.67 8.24 -9.20
N THR A 28 -10.09 9.22 -9.88
CA THR A 28 -10.42 9.53 -11.29
C THR A 28 -9.99 8.39 -12.22
N MET A 29 -8.80 7.82 -12.01
CA MET A 29 -8.34 6.63 -12.74
C MET A 29 -9.28 5.42 -12.54
N LYS A 30 -9.90 5.29 -11.36
CA LYS A 30 -10.90 4.26 -11.09
C LYS A 30 -12.17 4.43 -11.92
N ALA A 31 -12.60 5.67 -12.13
CA ALA A 31 -13.75 5.99 -12.97
C ALA A 31 -13.46 5.75 -14.46
N ASP A 32 -12.25 6.09 -14.90
CA ASP A 32 -11.85 5.96 -16.31
C ASP A 32 -11.46 4.52 -16.68
N ASN A 33 -10.75 3.82 -15.80
CA ASN A 33 -10.30 2.45 -16.01
C ASN A 33 -10.18 1.68 -14.69
N GLN A 34 -11.32 1.15 -14.23
CA GLN A 34 -11.42 0.39 -12.99
C GLN A 34 -10.48 -0.82 -12.93
N MET A 35 -10.29 -1.55 -14.04
CA MET A 35 -9.42 -2.74 -14.06
C MET A 35 -7.96 -2.37 -13.85
N LEU A 36 -7.49 -1.30 -14.51
CA LEU A 36 -6.13 -0.81 -14.31
C LEU A 36 -5.94 -0.28 -12.89
N TRP A 37 -6.92 0.44 -12.35
CA TRP A 37 -6.89 0.92 -10.96
C TRP A 37 -6.76 -0.24 -9.97
N VAL A 38 -7.55 -1.31 -10.13
CA VAL A 38 -7.46 -2.51 -9.27
C VAL A 38 -6.08 -3.18 -9.39
N GLN A 39 -5.53 -3.28 -10.62
CA GLN A 39 -4.19 -3.83 -10.83
C GLN A 39 -3.11 -2.99 -10.13
N SER A 40 -3.14 -1.67 -10.29
CA SER A 40 -2.19 -0.77 -9.63
C SER A 40 -2.32 -0.82 -8.11
N MET A 41 -3.54 -0.80 -7.57
CA MET A 41 -3.78 -0.94 -6.13
C MET A 41 -3.27 -2.27 -5.57
N ASN A 42 -3.45 -3.37 -6.30
CA ASN A 42 -2.92 -4.68 -5.90
C ASN A 42 -1.38 -4.71 -5.93
N SER A 43 -0.76 -4.12 -6.95
CA SER A 43 0.70 -4.00 -7.05
C SER A 43 1.28 -3.20 -5.87
N ILE A 44 0.67 -2.05 -5.55
CA ILE A 44 1.06 -1.20 -4.43
C ILE A 44 0.94 -1.95 -3.11
N ARG A 45 -0.18 -2.65 -2.86
CA ARG A 45 -0.37 -3.43 -1.63
C ARG A 45 0.69 -4.50 -1.46
N ASN A 46 0.96 -5.30 -2.50
CA ASN A 46 1.98 -6.34 -2.44
C ASN A 46 3.37 -5.78 -2.08
N ARG A 47 3.74 -4.63 -2.67
CA ARG A 47 5.03 -3.97 -2.38
C ARG A 47 5.06 -3.38 -0.96
N ALA A 48 3.96 -2.80 -0.49
CA ALA A 48 3.85 -2.30 0.88
C ALA A 48 3.99 -3.43 1.91
N GLU A 49 3.35 -4.58 1.68
CA GLU A 49 3.49 -5.77 2.52
C GLU A 49 4.92 -6.33 2.51
N GLU A 50 5.60 -6.30 1.36
CA GLU A 50 6.99 -6.73 1.24
C GLU A 50 7.94 -5.84 2.05
N ILE A 51 7.75 -4.51 1.99
CA ILE A 51 8.52 -3.54 2.79
C ILE A 51 8.32 -3.83 4.29
N ILE A 52 7.08 -4.00 4.73
CA ILE A 52 6.80 -4.30 6.15
C ILE A 52 7.37 -5.64 6.57
N ARG A 53 7.28 -6.69 5.73
CA ARG A 53 7.92 -7.97 6.03
C ARG A 53 9.44 -7.82 6.19
N GLN A 54 10.09 -7.05 5.32
CA GLN A 54 11.52 -6.79 5.45
C GLN A 54 11.84 -6.02 6.74
N GLU A 55 11.06 -4.99 7.07
CA GLU A 55 11.24 -4.26 8.33
C GLU A 55 11.07 -5.18 9.55
N MET A 56 10.05 -6.05 9.56
CA MET A 56 9.80 -6.96 10.69
C MET A 56 10.83 -8.08 10.84
N ILE A 57 11.44 -8.53 9.74
CA ILE A 57 12.45 -9.61 9.77
C ILE A 57 13.84 -9.06 10.13
N TYR A 58 14.15 -7.82 9.74
CA TYR A 58 15.45 -7.19 9.96
C TYR A 58 15.49 -6.22 11.16
N CYS A 59 14.40 -6.09 11.92
CA CYS A 59 14.34 -5.32 13.18
C CYS A 59 14.75 -6.12 14.42
#